data_AF-A0A2E8A5J3-F1
#
_entry.id   AF-A0A2E8A5J3-F1
#
_cell.length_a   1.000
_cell.length_b   1.000
_cell.length_c   1.000
_cell.angle_alpha   90.00
_cell.angle_beta   90.00
_cell.angle_gamma   90.00
#
_symmetry.space_group_name_H-M   'P 1'
#
loop_
_entity.id
_entity.type
_entity.pdbx_description
1 polymer ?
#
loop_
_entity_poly.entity_id
_entity_poly.type
_entity_poly.pdbx_seq_one_letter_code
_entity_poly.pdbx_strand_id
1 'polypeptide(L)'
;MAIKMTGKQAMKILKEAGISRDEFAGIMGIKCSTMRTCLYGNRVSAKMVVKLSELAGEEIEKREIADVDEMIEEVIAPIKEVEKRVEQAEELIGRVYLKPRNPYRYDVEFADGSHGWFRAKPNSYFIGDEVRLRKADRGWEVVRCG
;
A
#
# COMPACT_ATOMS: atom_id res chain seq x y z
N MET A 1 31.84 -5.58 -9.42
CA MET A 1 32.75 -5.49 -8.27
C MET A 1 32.35 -6.56 -7.25
N ALA A 2 33.27 -7.41 -6.79
CA ALA A 2 32.94 -8.35 -5.71
C ALA A 2 32.76 -7.56 -4.42
N ILE A 3 31.52 -7.54 -3.89
CA ILE A 3 31.20 -6.91 -2.60
C ILE A 3 32.03 -7.63 -1.53
N LYS A 4 33.07 -6.99 -1.02
CA LYS A 4 33.89 -7.54 0.06
C LYS A 4 33.18 -7.27 1.38
N MET A 5 32.57 -8.29 1.94
CA MET A 5 31.99 -8.24 3.29
C MET A 5 33.00 -8.77 4.29
N THR A 6 33.24 -8.02 5.36
CA THR A 6 34.08 -8.47 6.47
C THR A 6 33.29 -9.42 7.37
N GLY A 7 34.01 -10.27 8.10
CA GLY A 7 33.39 -11.15 9.08
C GLY A 7 32.70 -10.40 10.22
N LYS A 8 33.18 -9.21 10.57
CA LYS A 8 32.50 -8.31 11.53
C LYS A 8 31.14 -7.85 11.02
N GLN A 9 31.05 -7.45 9.73
CA GLN A 9 29.78 -7.07 9.10
C GLN A 9 28.82 -8.27 9.03
N ALA A 10 29.33 -9.44 8.64
CA ALA A 10 28.54 -10.67 8.62
C ALA A 10 27.98 -11.02 10.01
N MET A 11 28.77 -10.93 11.07
CA MET A 11 28.29 -11.15 12.44
C MET A 11 27.27 -10.11 12.90
N LYS A 12 27.39 -8.86 12.45
CA LYS A 12 26.40 -7.81 12.73
C LYS A 12 25.06 -8.14 12.09
N ILE A 13 25.05 -8.49 10.80
CA ILE A 13 23.84 -8.87 10.06
C ILE A 13 23.15 -10.07 10.71
N LEU A 14 23.91 -11.11 11.08
CA LEU A 14 23.34 -12.28 11.76
C LEU A 14 22.71 -11.92 13.11
N LYS A 15 23.35 -11.02 13.86
CA LYS A 15 22.81 -10.52 15.13
C LYS A 15 21.53 -9.71 14.93
N GLU A 16 21.48 -8.87 13.91
CA GLU A 16 20.29 -8.08 13.55
C GLU A 16 19.14 -8.99 13.13
N ALA A 17 19.40 -10.02 12.32
CA ALA A 17 18.41 -11.00 11.89
C ALA A 17 18.01 -12.02 12.99
N GLY A 18 18.57 -11.92 14.21
CA GLY A 18 18.29 -12.86 15.30
C GLY A 18 18.76 -14.30 15.05
N ILE A 19 19.62 -14.53 14.06
CA ILE A 19 20.10 -15.87 13.66
C ILE A 19 21.46 -16.14 14.31
N SER A 20 21.59 -17.28 14.97
CA SER A 20 22.86 -17.74 15.50
C SER A 20 23.81 -18.17 14.37
N ARG A 21 25.12 -18.09 14.62
CA ARG A 21 26.12 -18.57 13.65
C ARG A 21 25.90 -20.03 13.25
N ASP A 22 25.49 -20.87 14.21
CA ASP A 22 25.40 -22.30 14.01
C ASP A 22 24.13 -22.65 13.19
N GLU A 23 23.04 -21.89 13.37
CA GLU A 23 21.88 -21.94 12.47
C GLU A 23 22.25 -21.48 11.05
N PHE A 24 23.01 -20.39 10.93
CA PHE A 24 23.50 -19.93 9.63
C PHE A 24 24.44 -20.95 8.97
N ALA A 25 25.22 -21.71 9.76
CA ALA A 25 26.04 -22.81 9.26
C ALA A 25 25.18 -23.93 8.67
N GLY A 26 24.06 -24.25 9.32
CA GLY A 26 23.04 -25.17 8.81
C GLY A 26 22.46 -24.71 7.47
N ILE A 27 22.05 -23.44 7.38
CA ILE A 27 21.51 -22.83 6.15
C ILE A 27 22.52 -22.90 5.00
N MET A 28 23.80 -22.67 5.29
CA MET A 28 24.88 -22.68 4.30
C MET A 28 25.36 -24.10 3.94
N GLY A 29 24.93 -25.13 4.69
CA GLY A 29 25.37 -26.50 4.51
C GLY A 29 26.83 -26.74 4.88
N ILE A 30 27.37 -25.98 5.84
CA ILE A 30 28.78 -26.10 6.29
C ILE A 30 28.87 -26.41 7.78
N LYS A 31 29.99 -27.01 8.21
CA LYS A 31 30.25 -27.29 9.63
C LYS A 31 30.37 -26.00 10.44
N CYS A 32 29.90 -26.01 11.69
CA CYS A 32 29.99 -24.86 12.59
C CYS A 32 31.44 -24.39 12.81
N SER A 33 32.40 -25.32 12.85
CA SER A 33 33.83 -25.01 12.95
C SER A 33 34.34 -24.23 11.73
N THR A 34 33.93 -24.64 10.53
CA THR A 34 34.24 -23.94 9.28
C THR A 34 33.62 -22.55 9.26
N MET A 35 32.36 -22.43 9.67
CA MET A 35 31.67 -21.14 9.77
C MET A 35 32.41 -20.18 10.72
N ARG A 36 32.87 -20.69 11.87
CA ARG A 36 33.68 -19.91 12.83
C ARG A 36 34.95 -19.37 12.18
N THR A 37 35.69 -20.20 11.46
CA THR A 37 36.90 -19.77 10.74
C THR A 37 36.57 -18.77 9.63
N CYS A 38 35.46 -18.93 8.92
CA CYS A 38 35.03 -18.00 7.87
C CYS A 38 34.74 -16.60 8.43
N LEU A 39 33.99 -16.51 9.53
CA LEU A 39 33.62 -15.23 10.13
C LEU A 39 34.79 -14.58 10.87
N TYR A 40 35.53 -15.29 11.72
CA TYR A 40 36.65 -14.67 12.45
C TYR A 40 37.88 -14.43 11.56
N GLY A 41 38.07 -15.23 10.52
CA GLY A 41 39.20 -15.13 9.59
C GLY A 41 38.94 -14.21 8.39
N ASN A 42 37.82 -13.48 8.34
CA ASN A 42 37.41 -12.64 7.20
C ASN A 42 37.38 -13.40 5.85
N ARG A 43 37.03 -14.69 5.86
CA ARG A 43 36.88 -15.54 4.67
C ARG A 43 35.41 -15.71 4.33
N VAL A 44 34.72 -14.59 4.11
CA VAL A 44 33.31 -14.58 3.70
C VAL A 44 33.24 -14.83 2.20
N SER A 45 32.65 -15.95 1.80
CA SER A 45 32.50 -16.31 0.38
C SER A 45 31.42 -15.48 -0.30
N ALA A 46 31.45 -15.37 -1.64
CA ALA A 46 30.41 -14.67 -2.39
C ALA A 46 29.00 -15.23 -2.11
N LYS A 47 28.88 -16.56 -1.93
CA LYS A 47 27.60 -17.20 -1.56
C LYS A 47 27.12 -16.75 -0.18
N MET A 48 28.03 -16.61 0.80
CA MET A 48 27.69 -16.08 2.12
C MET A 48 27.29 -14.61 2.03
N VAL A 49 27.98 -13.80 1.22
CA VAL A 49 27.63 -12.39 1.00
C VAL A 49 26.21 -12.27 0.47
N VAL A 50 25.85 -13.03 -0.57
CA VAL A 50 24.50 -13.04 -1.13
C VAL A 50 23.48 -13.40 -0.05
N LYS A 51 23.70 -14.49 0.69
CA LYS A 51 22.72 -14.93 1.70
C LYS A 51 22.60 -13.96 2.88
N LEU A 52 23.69 -13.32 3.30
CA LEU A 52 23.66 -12.29 4.33
C LEU A 52 22.97 -11.01 3.82
N SER A 53 23.16 -10.65 2.56
CA SER A 53 22.45 -9.52 1.94
C SER A 53 20.95 -9.81 1.79
N GLU A 54 20.55 -11.03 1.48
CA GLU A 54 19.14 -11.46 1.51
C GLU A 54 18.56 -11.32 2.92
N LEU A 55 19.24 -11.84 3.95
CA LEU A 55 18.78 -11.69 5.34
C LEU A 55 18.67 -10.23 5.77
N ALA A 56 19.63 -9.39 5.38
CA ALA A 56 19.57 -7.95 5.65
C ALA A 56 18.43 -7.26 4.88
N GLY A 57 18.13 -7.70 3.65
CA GLY A 57 17.01 -7.18 2.84
C GLY A 57 15.64 -7.61 3.37
N GLU A 58 15.50 -8.88 3.77
CA GLU A 58 14.29 -9.41 4.42
C GLU A 58 14.00 -8.69 5.77
N GLU A 59 15.04 -8.27 6.49
CA GLU A 59 14.89 -7.46 7.72
C GLU A 59 14.42 -6.03 7.42
N ILE A 60 14.89 -5.42 6.32
CA ILE A 60 14.42 -4.10 5.86
C ILE A 60 12.95 -4.19 5.44
N GLU A 61 12.56 -5.22 4.68
CA GLU A 61 11.16 -5.44 4.29
C GLU A 61 10.26 -5.63 5.52
N LYS A 62 10.69 -6.40 6.54
CA LYS A 62 9.91 -6.58 7.77
C LYS A 62 9.77 -5.30 8.60
N ARG A 63 10.79 -4.44 8.59
CA ARG A 63 10.77 -3.17 9.32
C ARG A 63 9.94 -2.11 8.60
N GLU A 64 9.97 -2.08 7.27
CA GLU A 64 9.11 -1.24 6.46
C GLU A 64 7.63 -1.66 6.56
N ILE A 65 7.31 -2.96 6.66
CA ILE A 65 5.92 -3.43 6.84
C ILE A 65 5.34 -2.96 8.19
N ALA A 66 6.13 -2.94 9.27
CA ALA A 66 5.67 -2.48 10.58
C ALA A 66 5.37 -0.97 10.63
N ASP A 67 6.17 -0.14 9.95
CA ASP A 67 5.92 1.31 9.86
C ASP A 67 4.74 1.64 8.91
N VAL A 68 4.45 0.75 7.94
CA VAL A 68 3.32 0.90 7.02
C VAL A 68 1.99 0.53 7.65
N ASP A 69 1.92 -0.45 8.56
CA ASP A 69 0.67 -0.81 9.23
C ASP A 69 0.15 0.31 10.17
N GLU A 70 1.04 1.06 10.83
CA GLU A 70 0.64 2.18 11.71
C GLU A 70 0.17 3.41 10.91
N MET A 71 0.79 3.69 9.75
CA MET A 71 0.34 4.76 8.84
C MET A 71 -0.96 4.42 8.09
N ILE A 72 -1.23 3.14 7.82
CA ILE A 72 -2.46 2.72 7.15
C ILE A 72 -3.68 2.91 8.06
N GLU A 73 -3.58 2.65 9.37
CA GLU A 73 -4.71 2.83 10.29
C GLU A 73 -5.12 4.31 10.47
N GLU A 74 -4.16 5.24 10.53
CA GLU A 74 -4.47 6.68 10.63
C GLU A 74 -5.14 7.25 9.38
N VAL A 75 -4.84 6.71 8.18
CA VAL A 75 -5.44 7.17 6.91
C VAL A 75 -6.76 6.45 6.60
N ILE A 76 -6.91 5.17 6.98
CA ILE A 76 -8.12 4.39 6.68
C ILE A 76 -9.30 4.77 7.59
N ALA A 77 -9.06 5.12 8.86
CA ALA A 77 -10.13 5.49 9.79
C ALA A 77 -11.05 6.62 9.29
N PRO A 78 -10.54 7.77 8.79
CA PRO A 78 -11.38 8.83 8.27
C PRO A 78 -12.09 8.43 6.97
N ILE A 79 -11.46 7.64 6.09
CA ILE A 79 -12.07 7.18 4.83
C ILE A 79 -13.26 6.27 5.11
N LYS A 80 -13.11 5.27 6.00
CA LYS A 80 -14.20 4.36 6.39
C LYS A 80 -15.37 5.09 7.07
N GLU A 81 -15.08 6.16 7.83
CA GLU A 81 -16.14 6.96 8.44
C GLU A 81 -16.92 7.76 7.38
N VAL A 82 -16.23 8.32 6.39
CA VAL A 82 -16.85 9.03 5.26
C VAL A 82 -17.67 8.07 4.39
N GLU A 83 -17.14 6.89 4.04
CA GLU A 83 -17.87 5.84 3.32
C GLU A 83 -19.15 5.42 4.05
N LYS A 84 -19.08 5.23 5.38
CA LYS A 84 -20.26 4.85 6.19
C LYS A 84 -21.32 5.96 6.24
N ARG A 85 -20.90 7.23 6.31
CA ARG A 85 -21.83 8.37 6.24
C ARG A 85 -22.49 8.48 4.87
N VAL A 86 -21.74 8.19 3.81
CA VAL A 86 -22.26 8.19 2.44
C VAL A 86 -23.22 7.02 2.18
N GLU A 87 -22.94 5.83 2.71
CA GLU A 87 -23.81 4.65 2.58
C GLU A 87 -25.16 4.83 3.30
N GLN A 88 -25.18 5.57 4.41
CA GLN A 88 -26.39 5.82 5.22
C GLN A 88 -27.18 7.06 4.78
N ALA A 89 -26.63 7.90 3.89
CA ALA A 89 -27.29 9.12 3.48
C ALA A 89 -28.34 8.87 2.38
N GLU A 90 -29.56 9.35 2.60
CA GLU A 90 -30.63 9.33 1.58
C GLU A 90 -30.30 10.26 0.40
N GLU A 91 -29.53 11.33 0.66
CA GLU A 91 -29.10 12.32 -0.33
C GLU A 91 -27.60 12.60 -0.21
N LEU A 92 -26.93 12.71 -1.35
CA LEU A 92 -25.51 13.01 -1.47
C LEU A 92 -25.28 14.23 -2.35
N ILE A 93 -24.15 14.91 -2.14
CA ILE A 93 -23.67 15.93 -3.06
C ILE A 93 -22.59 15.30 -3.93
N GLY A 94 -22.83 15.25 -5.24
CA GLY A 94 -21.89 14.78 -6.24
C GLY A 94 -21.40 15.92 -7.11
N ARG A 95 -20.11 15.93 -7.45
CA ARG A 95 -19.50 16.88 -8.37
C ARG A 95 -19.44 16.30 -9.78
N VAL A 96 -19.97 17.00 -10.76
CA VAL A 96 -19.93 16.54 -12.17
C VAL A 96 -18.48 16.57 -12.67
N TYR A 97 -17.91 15.41 -12.97
CA TYR A 97 -16.53 15.33 -13.48
C TYR A 97 -16.46 14.99 -14.97
N LEU A 98 -17.51 14.38 -15.52
CA LEU A 98 -17.53 13.96 -16.92
C LEU A 98 -18.90 14.15 -17.56
N LYS A 99 -18.87 14.62 -18.81
CA LYS A 99 -20.01 14.65 -19.72
C LYS A 99 -19.79 13.63 -20.84
N PRO A 100 -20.35 12.41 -20.72
CA PRO A 100 -20.23 11.37 -21.73
C PRO A 100 -20.82 11.79 -23.09
N ARG A 101 -20.53 11.02 -24.14
CA ARG A 101 -21.09 11.22 -25.49
C ARG A 101 -22.63 11.23 -25.51
N ASN A 102 -23.27 10.59 -24.53
CA ASN A 102 -24.71 10.68 -24.33
C ASN A 102 -25.07 12.02 -23.65
N PRO A 103 -25.79 12.93 -24.32
CA PRO A 103 -26.06 14.27 -23.81
C PRO A 103 -27.03 14.31 -22.61
N TYR A 104 -27.67 13.19 -22.28
CA TYR A 104 -28.60 13.07 -21.17
C TYR A 104 -27.99 12.47 -19.91
N ARG A 105 -26.72 12.07 -19.95
CA ARG A 105 -26.02 11.43 -18.83
C ARG A 105 -24.93 12.35 -18.31
N TYR A 106 -24.79 12.37 -16.99
CA TYR A 106 -23.75 13.09 -16.28
C TYR A 106 -23.14 12.14 -15.26
N ASP A 107 -21.80 12.03 -15.27
CA ASP A 107 -21.09 11.24 -14.26
C ASP A 107 -20.57 12.18 -13.15
N VAL A 108 -20.67 11.70 -11.92
CA VAL A 108 -20.37 12.45 -10.70
C VAL A 108 -19.44 11.69 -9.77
N GLU A 109 -18.66 12.46 -9.02
CA GLU A 109 -17.78 11.96 -7.96
C GLU A 109 -18.31 12.50 -6.62
N PHE A 110 -18.38 11.62 -5.62
CA PHE A 110 -18.83 11.95 -4.27
C PHE A 110 -17.63 12.21 -3.35
N ALA A 111 -17.88 12.77 -2.17
CA ALA A 111 -16.82 13.15 -1.22
C ALA A 111 -16.02 11.96 -0.66
N ASP A 112 -16.55 10.75 -0.72
CA ASP A 112 -15.87 9.50 -0.35
C ASP A 112 -14.99 8.95 -1.50
N GLY A 113 -14.95 9.62 -2.66
CA GLY A 113 -14.26 9.14 -3.86
C GLY A 113 -15.06 8.12 -4.66
N SER A 114 -16.28 7.77 -4.24
CA SER A 114 -17.16 6.90 -5.03
C SER A 114 -17.71 7.64 -6.25
N HIS A 115 -18.05 6.87 -7.29
CA HIS A 115 -18.50 7.41 -8.58
C HIS A 115 -19.94 6.99 -8.88
N GLY A 116 -20.71 7.90 -9.46
CA GLY A 116 -22.10 7.68 -9.82
C GLY A 116 -22.45 8.34 -11.15
N TRP A 117 -23.70 8.14 -11.59
CA TRP A 117 -24.25 8.84 -12.74
C TRP A 117 -25.71 9.18 -12.52
N PHE A 118 -26.14 10.29 -13.11
CA PHE A 118 -27.54 10.70 -13.13
C PHE A 118 -27.97 11.13 -14.54
N ARG A 119 -29.29 11.25 -14.74
CA ARG A 119 -29.86 11.76 -15.98
C ARG A 119 -30.43 13.16 -15.80
N ALA A 120 -30.14 14.04 -16.75
CA ALA A 120 -30.70 15.38 -16.81
C ALA A 120 -30.88 15.84 -18.24
N LYS A 121 -31.54 16.99 -18.43
CA LYS A 121 -31.64 17.59 -19.77
C LYS A 121 -30.23 17.99 -20.25
N PRO A 122 -29.94 17.90 -21.56
CA PRO A 122 -28.67 18.32 -22.10
C PRO A 122 -28.34 19.76 -21.70
N ASN A 123 -27.08 20.00 -21.36
CA ASN A 123 -26.54 21.30 -20.93
C ASN A 123 -27.20 21.87 -19.65
N SER A 124 -27.82 21.04 -18.81
CA SER A 124 -28.31 21.49 -17.50
C SER A 124 -27.22 21.63 -16.45
N TYR A 125 -26.09 20.93 -16.66
CA TYR A 125 -24.94 20.94 -15.78
C TYR A 125 -23.64 20.97 -16.61
N PHE A 126 -22.60 21.52 -16.00
CA PHE A 126 -21.24 21.63 -16.51
C PHE A 126 -20.27 20.86 -15.61
N ILE A 127 -19.07 20.57 -16.14
CA ILE A 127 -18.01 19.95 -15.36
C ILE A 127 -17.64 20.90 -14.23
N GLY A 128 -17.59 20.37 -13.01
CA GLY A 128 -17.31 21.09 -11.78
C GLY A 128 -18.55 21.44 -10.96
N ASP A 129 -19.76 21.35 -11.52
CA ASP A 129 -21.01 21.66 -10.81
C ASP A 129 -21.27 20.67 -9.68
N GLU A 130 -21.73 21.19 -8.53
CA GLU A 130 -22.19 20.38 -7.40
C GLU A 130 -23.70 20.13 -7.49
N VAL A 131 -24.12 18.87 -7.36
CA VAL A 131 -25.50 18.45 -7.56
C VAL A 131 -25.95 17.60 -6.38
N ARG A 132 -27.11 17.94 -5.82
CA ARG A 132 -27.75 17.12 -4.79
C ARG A 132 -28.49 15.96 -5.45
N LEU A 133 -28.16 14.75 -5.03
CA LEU A 133 -28.56 13.49 -5.65
C LEU A 133 -29.18 12.56 -4.63
N ARG A 134 -30.27 11.90 -5.00
CA ARG A 134 -30.92 10.84 -4.21
C ARG A 134 -30.73 9.50 -4.91
N LYS A 135 -30.57 8.44 -4.12
CA LYS A 135 -30.43 7.08 -4.64
C LYS A 135 -31.72 6.63 -5.33
N ALA A 136 -31.60 6.10 -6.54
CA ALA A 136 -32.73 5.58 -7.33
C ALA A 136 -32.43 4.16 -7.84
N ASP A 137 -33.44 3.47 -8.36
CA ASP A 137 -33.32 2.09 -8.85
C ASP A 137 -32.27 1.91 -9.96
N ARG A 138 -32.01 2.98 -10.73
CA ARG A 138 -31.03 2.99 -11.83
C ARG A 138 -30.21 4.27 -11.81
N GLY A 139 -29.20 4.29 -10.94
CA GLY A 139 -28.29 5.42 -10.77
C GLY A 139 -28.80 6.42 -9.75
N TRP A 140 -28.54 7.70 -9.99
CA TRP A 140 -28.91 8.79 -9.09
C TRP A 140 -29.94 9.71 -9.74
N GLU A 141 -30.80 10.30 -8.91
CA GLU A 141 -31.78 11.30 -9.33
C GLU A 141 -31.47 12.66 -8.71
N VAL A 142 -31.59 13.73 -9.51
CA VAL A 142 -31.37 15.09 -9.02
C VAL A 142 -32.51 15.52 -8.12
N VAL A 143 -32.18 15.89 -6.89
CA VAL A 143 -33.11 16.56 -5.98
C VAL A 143 -33.17 18.02 -6.40
N ARG A 144 -34.24 18.41 -7.10
CA ARG A 144 -34.47 19.82 -7.42
C ARG A 144 -34.85 20.56 -6.13
N CYS A 145 -34.00 21.48 -5.69
CA CYS A 145 -34.47 22.61 -4.89
C CYS A 145 -35.38 23.44 -5.82
N GLY A 146 -36.64 23.59 -5.42
CA GLY A 146 -37.55 24.57 -6.03
C GLY A 146 -37.07 26.00 -5.78
#